data_AF-A0A7X0FN07-F1
#
_entry.id   AF-A0A7X0FN07-F1
#
_cell.length_a   1.000
_cell.length_b   1.000
_cell.length_c   1.000
_cell.angle_alpha   90.00
_cell.angle_beta   90.00
_cell.angle_gamma   90.00
#
_symmetry.space_group_name_H-M   'P 1'
#
loop_
_entity.id
_entity.type
_entity.pdbx_description
1 polymer ?
#
loop_
_entity_poly.entity_id
_entity_poly.type
_entity_poly.pdbx_seq_one_letter_code
_entity_poly.pdbx_strand_id
1 'polypeptide(L)'
;MTQNVYEPDDFDPTGFDGTWVMVNDESTIWDAEKQEYVPEILAGQEITIRHEGDLQIYRIRVDIEPDLSIHMAYECRFGDSAWVPYRVVQIDGDPNHPRLQPNAVLKQGTRLNEPIAWIKQVYVDRRTQYRITKNPDGTAQYIMMRRLNEDGTRNVGTVLNPAGVASIDKAFMRIDA
;
A
#
# COMPACT_ATOMS: atom_id res chain seq x y z
N MET A 1 -28.97 6.62 -6.85
CA MET A 1 -27.67 5.98 -6.64
C MET A 1 -27.73 5.33 -5.27
N THR A 2 -27.96 4.03 -5.23
CA THR A 2 -27.95 3.24 -4.01
C THR A 2 -26.50 3.13 -3.54
N GLN A 3 -26.21 3.74 -2.38
CA GLN A 3 -24.97 3.49 -1.66
C GLN A 3 -24.90 1.97 -1.40
N ASN A 4 -23.77 1.33 -1.71
CA ASN A 4 -23.49 0.00 -1.19
C ASN A 4 -23.29 0.16 0.32
N VAL A 5 -24.41 0.09 1.04
CA VAL A 5 -24.44 0.03 2.49
C VAL A 5 -24.23 -1.44 2.81
N TYR A 6 -23.03 -1.80 3.25
CA TYR A 6 -22.82 -3.08 3.91
C TYR A 6 -23.81 -3.16 5.08
N GLU A 7 -24.44 -4.31 5.29
CA GLU A 7 -25.16 -4.56 6.56
C GLU A 7 -24.17 -4.27 7.69
N PRO A 8 -24.49 -3.39 8.66
CA PRO A 8 -23.56 -2.93 9.69
C PRO A 8 -22.87 -4.06 10.47
N ASP A 9 -23.48 -5.25 10.52
CA ASP A 9 -23.01 -6.41 11.27
C ASP A 9 -21.89 -7.21 10.54
N ASP A 10 -21.68 -6.98 9.23
CA ASP A 10 -20.68 -7.69 8.41
C ASP A 10 -19.41 -6.86 8.13
N PHE A 11 -19.39 -5.58 8.49
CA PHE A 11 -18.25 -4.70 8.32
C PHE A 11 -17.29 -4.80 9.51
N ASP A 12 -16.19 -5.54 9.33
CA ASP A 12 -15.15 -5.71 10.34
C ASP A 12 -13.76 -5.75 9.66
N PRO A 13 -13.09 -4.59 9.52
CA PRO A 13 -11.75 -4.51 8.94
C PRO A 13 -10.64 -4.72 9.98
N THR A 14 -10.99 -4.91 11.26
CA THR A 14 -10.03 -4.91 12.38
C THR A 14 -9.04 -6.07 12.33
N GLY A 15 -9.34 -7.11 11.54
CA GLY A 15 -8.39 -8.18 11.23
C GLY A 15 -7.07 -7.67 10.63
N PHE A 16 -7.06 -6.48 10.00
CA PHE A 16 -5.85 -5.87 9.46
C PHE A 16 -5.08 -5.01 10.46
N ASP A 17 -5.63 -4.72 11.63
CA ASP A 17 -4.99 -3.86 12.63
C ASP A 17 -3.68 -4.48 13.14
N GLY A 18 -2.71 -3.62 13.38
CA GLY A 18 -1.38 -3.98 13.87
C GLY A 18 -0.25 -3.53 12.95
N THR A 19 0.91 -4.11 13.20
CA THR A 19 2.19 -3.77 12.60
C THR A 19 2.69 -4.94 11.78
N TRP A 20 3.03 -4.66 10.53
CA TRP A 20 3.33 -5.67 9.52
C TRP A 20 4.68 -5.39 8.89
N VAL A 21 5.58 -6.38 8.88
CA VAL A 21 6.90 -6.28 8.26
C VAL A 21 6.96 -7.12 7.01
N MET A 22 7.55 -6.57 5.95
CA MET A 22 7.73 -7.26 4.67
C MET A 22 8.63 -8.48 4.84
N VAL A 23 8.27 -9.54 4.13
CA VAL A 23 9.02 -10.79 4.08
C VAL A 23 9.73 -10.79 2.72
N ASN A 24 10.99 -10.37 2.71
CA ASN A 24 11.71 -10.04 1.47
C ASN A 24 11.85 -11.23 0.51
N ASP A 25 12.10 -12.43 1.04
CA ASP A 25 12.25 -13.67 0.28
C ASP A 25 10.93 -14.20 -0.30
N GLU A 26 9.79 -13.78 0.25
CA GLU A 26 8.45 -14.10 -0.26
C GLU A 26 7.87 -12.97 -1.15
N SER A 27 8.55 -11.82 -1.28
CA SER A 27 8.06 -10.66 -2.03
C SER A 27 8.73 -10.54 -3.40
N THR A 28 7.92 -10.31 -4.45
CA THR A 28 8.37 -10.32 -5.84
C THR A 28 7.79 -9.19 -6.68
N ILE A 29 8.47 -8.87 -7.76
CA ILE A 29 8.06 -7.89 -8.78
C ILE A 29 8.15 -8.53 -10.17
N TRP A 30 7.22 -8.18 -11.05
CA TRP A 30 7.25 -8.65 -12.43
C TRP A 30 8.33 -7.92 -13.24
N ASP A 31 9.30 -8.67 -13.75
CA ASP A 31 10.30 -8.20 -14.72
C ASP A 31 9.74 -8.36 -16.14
N ALA A 32 9.39 -7.25 -16.77
CA ALA A 32 8.80 -7.27 -18.10
C ALA A 32 9.80 -7.64 -19.21
N GLU A 33 11.10 -7.47 -18.99
CA GLU A 33 12.12 -7.86 -19.97
C GLU A 33 12.33 -9.37 -19.95
N LYS A 34 12.37 -9.96 -18.74
CA LYS A 34 12.56 -11.39 -18.55
C LYS A 34 11.27 -12.22 -18.60
N GLN A 35 10.11 -11.55 -18.49
CA GLN A 35 8.80 -12.20 -18.40
C GLN A 35 8.69 -13.18 -17.21
N GLU A 36 9.26 -12.80 -16.07
CA GLU A 36 9.23 -13.60 -14.85
C GLU A 36 9.10 -12.72 -13.60
N TYR A 37 8.66 -13.33 -12.48
CA TYR A 37 8.73 -12.68 -11.18
C TYR A 37 10.15 -12.78 -10.62
N VAL A 38 10.71 -11.65 -10.25
CA VAL A 38 12.03 -11.55 -9.62
C VAL A 38 11.89 -11.06 -8.18
N PRO A 39 12.89 -11.28 -7.30
CA PRO A 39 12.85 -10.77 -5.93
C PRO A 39 12.63 -9.26 -5.88
N GLU A 40 11.93 -8.83 -4.84
CA GLU A 40 11.74 -7.41 -4.55
C GLU A 40 13.08 -6.67 -4.38
N ILE A 41 13.13 -5.45 -4.89
CA ILE A 41 14.34 -4.60 -4.88
C ILE A 41 14.39 -3.65 -3.68
N LEU A 42 13.27 -3.43 -3.00
CA LEU A 42 13.22 -2.67 -1.76
C LEU A 42 13.89 -3.43 -0.61
N ALA A 43 14.65 -2.71 0.21
CA ALA A 43 15.35 -3.30 1.35
C ALA A 43 14.39 -3.75 2.46
N GLY A 44 13.28 -3.04 2.64
CA GLY A 44 12.33 -3.31 3.72
C GLY A 44 11.07 -2.47 3.61
N GLN A 45 9.99 -2.97 4.21
CA GLN A 45 8.78 -2.19 4.47
C GLN A 45 8.20 -2.58 5.83
N GLU A 46 7.73 -1.58 6.56
CA GLU A 46 6.99 -1.75 7.81
C GLU A 46 5.70 -0.93 7.72
N ILE A 47 4.57 -1.56 8.02
CA ILE A 47 3.24 -0.97 7.87
C ILE A 47 2.54 -0.99 9.21
N THR A 48 1.93 0.13 9.60
CA THR A 48 0.97 0.17 10.70
C THR A 48 -0.40 0.46 10.14
N ILE A 49 -1.37 -0.38 10.49
CA ILE A 49 -2.79 -0.20 10.15
C ILE A 49 -3.58 -0.11 11.45
N ARG A 50 -4.49 0.85 11.50
CA ARG A 50 -5.47 0.99 12.59
C ARG A 50 -6.81 1.40 12.02
N HIS A 51 -7.90 0.86 12.55
CA HIS A 51 -9.25 1.27 12.19
C HIS A 51 -9.98 2.02 13.31
N GLU A 52 -10.80 3.00 12.91
CA GLU A 52 -11.78 3.68 13.75
C GLU A 52 -13.14 3.66 13.05
N GLY A 53 -13.93 2.60 13.29
CA GLY A 53 -15.13 2.33 12.49
C GLY A 53 -14.76 2.09 11.03
N ASP A 54 -15.34 2.88 10.12
CA ASP A 54 -15.08 2.81 8.68
C ASP A 54 -13.82 3.58 8.23
N LEU A 55 -13.08 4.21 9.14
CA LEU A 55 -11.85 4.94 8.84
C LEU A 55 -10.63 4.01 8.98
N GLN A 56 -9.85 3.84 7.91
CA GLN A 56 -8.51 3.24 7.98
C GLN A 56 -7.44 4.33 8.10
N ILE A 57 -6.62 4.23 9.14
CA ILE A 57 -5.43 5.04 9.37
C ILE A 57 -4.22 4.18 9.00
N TYR A 58 -3.54 4.58 7.93
CA TYR A 58 -2.44 3.82 7.37
C TYR A 58 -1.14 4.61 7.47
N ARG A 59 -0.08 3.94 7.91
CA ARG A 59 1.29 4.43 7.90
C ARG A 59 2.20 3.33 7.34
N ILE A 60 3.23 3.73 6.62
CA ILE A 60 4.27 2.81 6.15
C ILE A 60 5.62 3.50 6.15
N ARG A 61 6.65 2.77 6.58
CA ARG A 61 8.05 3.05 6.30
C ARG A 61 8.51 2.17 5.14
N VAL A 62 9.23 2.75 4.20
CA VAL A 62 9.88 2.02 3.10
C VAL A 62 11.36 2.32 3.13
N ASP A 63 12.17 1.28 3.21
CA ASP A 63 13.62 1.36 3.16
C ASP A 63 14.08 1.29 1.70
N ILE A 64 14.62 2.41 1.22
CA ILE A 64 15.07 2.58 -0.17
C ILE A 64 16.54 2.17 -0.29
N GLU A 65 17.36 2.57 0.69
CA GLU A 65 18.79 2.26 0.85
C GLU A 65 19.11 2.15 2.35
N PRO A 66 20.29 1.64 2.75
CA PRO A 66 20.66 1.52 4.17
C PRO A 66 20.58 2.82 5.00
N ASP A 67 20.74 3.97 4.35
CA ASP A 67 20.73 5.31 4.95
C ASP A 67 19.55 6.18 4.47
N LEU A 68 18.59 5.60 3.74
CA LEU A 68 17.45 6.32 3.20
C LEU A 68 16.14 5.55 3.37
N SER A 69 15.23 6.13 4.16
CA SER A 69 13.86 5.64 4.32
C SER A 69 12.85 6.76 4.09
N ILE A 70 11.70 6.39 3.53
CA ILE A 70 10.55 7.29 3.39
C ILE A 70 9.37 6.79 4.21
N HIS A 71 8.66 7.72 4.84
CA HIS A 71 7.44 7.43 5.58
C HIS A 71 6.26 8.03 4.86
N MET A 72 5.23 7.22 4.66
CA MET A 72 4.04 7.62 3.93
C MET A 72 2.77 7.31 4.70
N ALA A 73 1.74 8.13 4.47
CA ALA A 73 0.57 8.17 5.32
C ALA A 73 -0.69 8.54 4.53
N TYR A 74 -1.82 7.93 4.89
CA TYR A 74 -3.15 8.42 4.55
C TYR A 74 -4.17 8.01 5.61
N GLU A 75 -5.33 8.66 5.55
CA GLU A 75 -6.53 8.32 6.32
C GLU A 75 -7.69 8.25 5.31
N CYS A 76 -8.35 7.10 5.20
CA CYS A 76 -9.36 6.85 4.18
C CYS A 76 -10.57 6.15 4.78
N ARG A 77 -11.77 6.68 4.54
CA ARG A 77 -13.00 5.94 4.83
C ARG A 77 -13.31 4.95 3.73
N PHE A 78 -13.76 3.75 4.10
CA PHE A 78 -14.19 2.74 3.13
C PHE A 78 -15.45 3.20 2.39
N GLY A 79 -15.47 3.03 1.07
CA GLY A 79 -16.63 3.38 0.25
C GLY A 79 -16.86 4.89 0.02
N ASP A 80 -15.98 5.76 0.53
CA ASP A 80 -16.12 7.21 0.32
C ASP A 80 -16.02 7.58 -1.17
N SER A 81 -16.84 8.55 -1.55
CA SER A 81 -16.81 9.17 -2.87
C SER A 81 -15.56 10.03 -3.10
N ALA A 82 -15.00 10.60 -2.02
CA ALA A 82 -13.79 11.43 -2.09
C ALA A 82 -12.53 10.59 -2.35
N TRP A 83 -11.56 11.20 -3.03
CA TRP A 83 -10.20 10.67 -3.13
C TRP A 83 -9.35 11.30 -2.03
N VAL A 84 -8.59 10.50 -1.28
CA VAL A 84 -7.72 11.01 -0.21
C VAL A 84 -6.25 11.00 -0.64
N PRO A 85 -5.45 11.98 -0.21
CA PRO A 85 -4.04 12.04 -0.60
C PRO A 85 -3.21 11.03 0.20
N TYR A 86 -2.37 10.26 -0.49
CA TYR A 86 -1.31 9.46 0.11
C TYR A 86 0.01 10.20 -0.02
N ARG A 87 0.56 10.63 1.11
CA ARG A 87 1.64 11.61 1.17
C ARG A 87 2.88 11.03 1.82
N VAL A 88 4.02 11.61 1.47
CA VAL A 88 5.26 11.44 2.23
C VAL A 88 5.24 12.40 3.39
N VAL A 89 5.33 11.88 4.61
CA VAL A 89 5.24 12.68 5.84
C VAL A 89 6.58 12.85 6.54
N GLN A 90 7.55 12.00 6.23
CA GLN A 90 8.90 12.07 6.76
C GLN A 90 9.88 11.38 5.79
N ILE A 91 11.12 11.88 5.78
CA ILE A 91 12.26 11.27 5.09
C ILE A 91 13.37 11.16 6.12
N ASP A 92 13.88 9.95 6.33
CA ASP A 92 15.07 9.70 7.13
C ASP A 92 16.25 9.57 6.15
N GLY A 93 17.24 10.47 6.25
CA GLY A 93 18.35 10.58 5.31
C GLY A 93 18.38 11.93 4.57
N ASP A 94 19.05 11.97 3.41
CA ASP A 94 19.11 13.18 2.58
C ASP A 94 17.79 13.37 1.79
N PRO A 95 17.01 14.44 2.02
CA PRO A 95 15.77 14.69 1.27
C PRO A 95 16.02 15.03 -0.21
N ASN A 96 17.26 15.31 -0.62
CA ASN A 96 17.64 15.53 -2.01
C ASN A 96 18.34 14.30 -2.64
N HIS A 97 18.33 13.15 -1.96
CA HIS A 97 19.03 11.96 -2.42
C HIS A 97 18.61 11.58 -3.86
N PRO A 98 19.54 11.23 -4.77
CA PRO A 98 19.21 10.91 -6.16
C PRO A 98 18.17 9.79 -6.33
N ARG A 99 18.10 8.85 -5.37
CA ARG A 99 17.08 7.78 -5.37
C ARG A 99 15.66 8.28 -5.14
N LEU A 100 15.46 9.49 -4.66
CA LEU A 100 14.13 10.12 -4.51
C LEU A 100 13.65 10.80 -5.80
N GLN A 101 14.53 10.97 -6.79
CA GLN A 101 14.15 11.47 -8.11
C GLN A 101 13.42 10.39 -8.92
N PRO A 102 12.69 10.76 -10.00
CA PRO A 102 12.01 9.81 -10.88
C PRO A 102 12.87 8.61 -11.29
N ASN A 103 12.42 7.40 -10.99
CA ASN A 103 13.11 6.15 -11.32
C ASN A 103 12.12 4.98 -11.50
N ALA A 104 12.63 3.76 -11.71
CA ALA A 104 11.81 2.57 -11.94
C ALA A 104 10.82 2.25 -10.79
N VAL A 105 11.20 2.56 -9.55
CA VAL A 105 10.38 2.37 -8.34
C VAL A 105 9.50 3.61 -8.11
N LEU A 106 10.12 4.79 -8.07
CA LEU A 106 9.47 6.05 -7.80
C LEU A 106 9.23 6.79 -9.13
N LYS A 107 8.26 6.35 -9.93
CA LYS A 107 8.06 6.86 -11.30
C LYS A 107 7.96 8.38 -11.42
N GLN A 108 7.40 9.04 -10.42
CA GLN A 108 7.26 10.51 -10.39
C GLN A 108 8.25 11.18 -9.42
N GLY A 109 9.18 10.41 -8.87
CA GLY A 109 9.97 10.80 -7.72
C GLY A 109 9.12 10.90 -6.47
N THR A 110 9.69 11.45 -5.42
CA THR A 110 9.05 11.58 -4.10
C THR A 110 9.57 12.84 -3.43
N ARG A 111 8.65 13.61 -2.84
CA ARG A 111 8.95 14.86 -2.13
C ARG A 111 8.18 14.92 -0.83
N LEU A 112 8.82 15.48 0.20
CA LEU A 112 8.21 15.65 1.51
C LEU A 112 6.93 16.51 1.40
N ASN A 113 5.87 16.09 2.08
CA ASN A 113 4.53 16.69 2.13
C ASN A 113 3.73 16.69 0.82
N GLU A 114 4.28 16.19 -0.28
CA GLU A 114 3.55 16.06 -1.54
C GLU A 114 2.79 14.71 -1.63
N PRO A 115 1.62 14.67 -2.29
CA PRO A 115 0.97 13.41 -2.61
C PRO A 115 1.78 12.61 -3.63
N ILE A 116 1.99 11.33 -3.36
CA ILE A 116 2.52 10.37 -4.34
C ILE A 116 1.42 9.62 -5.09
N ALA A 117 0.20 9.63 -4.53
CA ALA A 117 -0.99 9.04 -5.11
C ALA A 117 -2.25 9.62 -4.45
N TRP A 118 -3.38 9.37 -5.09
CA TRP A 118 -4.71 9.53 -4.51
C TRP A 118 -5.34 8.15 -4.31
N ILE A 119 -5.99 7.95 -3.17
CA ILE A 119 -6.45 6.64 -2.71
C ILE A 119 -7.97 6.58 -2.57
N LYS A 120 -8.52 5.41 -2.86
CA LYS A 120 -9.80 4.91 -2.34
C LYS A 120 -9.63 3.54 -1.72
N GLN A 121 -10.49 3.22 -0.77
CA GLN A 121 -10.54 1.92 -0.10
C GLN A 121 -11.90 1.27 -0.30
N VAL A 122 -11.87 -0.03 -0.59
CA VAL A 122 -13.06 -0.89 -0.77
C VAL A 122 -12.92 -2.09 0.16
N TYR A 123 -13.91 -2.27 1.01
CA TYR A 123 -14.03 -3.45 1.87
C TYR A 123 -14.70 -4.58 1.07
N VAL A 124 -14.27 -5.82 1.26
CA VAL A 124 -14.90 -6.97 0.59
C VAL A 124 -15.39 -7.95 1.63
N ASP A 125 -14.48 -8.36 2.51
CA ASP A 125 -14.75 -9.25 3.64
C ASP A 125 -13.70 -9.01 4.73
N ARG A 126 -13.86 -9.65 5.90
CA ARG A 126 -12.97 -9.46 7.07
C ARG A 126 -11.49 -9.70 6.80
N ARG A 127 -11.17 -10.43 5.74
CA ARG A 127 -9.82 -10.78 5.33
C ARG A 127 -9.44 -10.16 4.00
N THR A 128 -10.30 -9.44 3.28
CA THR A 128 -10.00 -8.83 1.97
C THR A 128 -10.37 -7.36 1.91
N GLN A 129 -9.43 -6.53 1.46
CA GLN A 129 -9.69 -5.15 1.04
C GLN A 129 -8.96 -4.80 -0.26
N TYR A 130 -9.49 -3.83 -0.99
CA TYR A 130 -8.83 -3.25 -2.16
C TYR A 130 -8.51 -1.78 -1.95
N ARG A 131 -7.27 -1.42 -2.28
CA ARG A 131 -6.84 -0.03 -2.44
C ARG A 131 -6.82 0.30 -3.93
N ILE A 132 -7.54 1.34 -4.33
CA ILE A 132 -7.53 1.86 -5.69
C ILE A 132 -6.71 3.15 -5.70
N THR A 133 -5.81 3.29 -6.67
CA THR A 133 -4.89 4.42 -6.73
C THR A 133 -4.89 5.11 -8.09
N LYS A 134 -4.70 6.43 -8.06
CA LYS A 134 -4.40 7.23 -9.24
C LYS A 134 -3.23 8.16 -8.95
N ASN A 135 -2.49 8.50 -10.00
CA ASN A 135 -1.38 9.43 -9.94
C ASN A 135 -1.86 10.83 -9.53
N PRO A 136 -0.96 11.71 -9.03
CA PRO A 136 -1.24 13.11 -8.75
C PRO A 136 -1.94 13.87 -9.89
N ASP A 137 -1.62 13.55 -11.14
CA ASP A 137 -2.24 14.11 -12.36
C ASP A 137 -3.65 13.56 -12.69
N GLY A 138 -4.13 12.60 -11.91
CA GLY A 138 -5.44 11.97 -12.05
C GLY A 138 -5.46 10.71 -12.92
N THR A 139 -4.38 10.35 -13.60
CA THR A 139 -4.29 9.13 -14.42
C THR A 139 -4.28 7.86 -13.55
N ALA A 140 -4.81 6.75 -14.07
CA ALA A 140 -4.84 5.48 -13.33
C ALA A 140 -3.43 5.01 -12.98
N GLN A 141 -3.23 4.57 -11.74
CA GLN A 141 -1.92 4.14 -11.24
C GLN A 141 -1.87 2.62 -11.04
N TYR A 142 -2.62 2.09 -10.06
CA TYR A 142 -2.79 0.64 -9.84
C TYR A 142 -3.98 0.35 -8.91
N ILE A 143 -4.37 -0.92 -8.84
CA ILE A 143 -5.24 -1.47 -7.79
C ILE A 143 -4.41 -2.46 -6.97
N MET A 144 -4.51 -2.40 -5.65
CA MET A 144 -3.85 -3.35 -4.75
C MET A 144 -4.90 -4.13 -3.97
N MET A 145 -4.91 -5.44 -4.12
CA MET A 145 -5.59 -6.35 -3.20
C MET A 145 -4.74 -6.49 -1.94
N ARG A 146 -5.36 -6.56 -0.76
CA ARG A 146 -4.76 -7.10 0.45
C ARG A 146 -5.61 -8.24 0.97
N ARG A 147 -5.00 -9.38 1.25
CA ARG A 147 -5.65 -10.59 1.74
C ARG A 147 -4.92 -11.13 2.95
N LEU A 148 -5.65 -11.30 4.06
CA LEU A 148 -5.16 -12.02 5.23
C LEU A 148 -5.23 -13.53 5.00
N ASN A 149 -4.29 -14.28 5.58
CA ASN A 149 -4.46 -15.72 5.77
C ASN A 149 -5.55 -16.01 6.83
N GLU A 150 -5.82 -17.30 7.08
CA GLU A 150 -6.94 -17.72 7.95
C GLU A 150 -6.78 -17.28 9.40
N ASP A 151 -5.55 -17.34 9.94
CA ASP A 151 -5.26 -16.98 11.33
C ASP A 151 -4.93 -15.48 11.52
N GLY A 152 -4.90 -14.70 10.45
CA GLY A 152 -4.61 -13.26 10.49
C GLY A 152 -3.15 -12.91 10.76
N THR A 153 -2.23 -13.86 10.77
CA THR A 153 -0.80 -13.60 11.01
C THR A 153 -0.04 -13.13 9.76
N ARG A 154 -0.60 -13.39 8.58
CA ARG A 154 -0.01 -13.03 7.27
C ARG A 154 -0.93 -12.14 6.46
N ASN A 155 -0.34 -11.16 5.80
CA ASN A 155 -1.03 -10.27 4.85
C ASN A 155 -0.29 -10.32 3.50
N VAL A 156 -1.01 -10.68 2.44
CA VAL A 156 -0.49 -10.67 1.07
C VAL A 156 -1.08 -9.49 0.31
N GLY A 157 -0.23 -8.69 -0.31
CA GLY A 157 -0.60 -7.59 -1.19
C GLY A 157 -0.27 -7.90 -2.65
N THR A 158 -1.27 -7.90 -3.53
CA THR A 158 -1.06 -8.06 -4.98
C THR A 158 -1.43 -6.76 -5.69
N VAL A 159 -0.50 -6.22 -6.48
CA VAL A 159 -0.68 -4.99 -7.25
C VAL A 159 -0.99 -5.33 -8.71
N LEU A 160 -2.13 -4.85 -9.18
CA LEU A 160 -2.56 -4.89 -10.58
C LEU A 160 -2.31 -3.52 -11.22
N ASN A 161 -1.54 -3.51 -12.32
CA ASN A 161 -1.31 -2.29 -13.10
C ASN A 161 -2.59 -1.86 -13.87
N PRO A 162 -2.59 -0.70 -14.56
CA PRO A 162 -3.78 -0.22 -15.28
C PRO A 162 -4.26 -1.13 -16.42
N ALA A 163 -3.42 -2.04 -16.91
CA ALA A 163 -3.77 -3.05 -17.89
C ALA A 163 -4.34 -4.35 -17.27
N GLY A 164 -4.47 -4.40 -15.94
CA GLY A 164 -4.97 -5.56 -15.21
C GLY A 164 -3.94 -6.67 -15.01
N VAL A 165 -2.65 -6.39 -15.29
CA VAL A 165 -1.57 -7.37 -15.10
C VAL A 165 -1.04 -7.27 -13.67
N ALA A 166 -0.96 -8.41 -12.99
CA ALA A 166 -0.29 -8.51 -11.70
C ALA A 166 1.19 -8.18 -11.86
N SER A 167 1.67 -7.17 -11.12
CA SER A 167 3.01 -6.62 -11.28
C SER A 167 3.86 -6.67 -10.03
N ILE A 168 3.26 -6.82 -8.84
CA ILE A 168 3.98 -6.90 -7.56
C ILE A 168 3.18 -7.81 -6.63
N ASP A 169 3.86 -8.76 -6.00
CA ASP A 169 3.33 -9.53 -4.88
C ASP A 169 4.17 -9.27 -3.63
N LYS A 170 3.51 -8.91 -2.54
CA LYS A 170 4.13 -8.58 -1.27
C LYS A 170 3.61 -9.51 -0.19
N ALA A 171 4.49 -10.15 0.54
CA ALA A 171 4.13 -10.85 1.77
C ALA A 171 4.54 -10.03 2.99
N PHE A 172 3.67 -9.97 3.98
CA PHE A 172 3.94 -9.32 5.26
C PHE A 172 3.59 -10.26 6.42
N MET A 173 4.39 -10.18 7.48
CA MET A 173 4.16 -10.86 8.76
C MET A 173 3.74 -9.85 9.82
N ARG A 174 2.76 -10.20 10.65
CA ARG A 174 2.42 -9.40 11.85
C ARG A 174 3.52 -9.55 12.90
N ILE A 175 3.90 -8.44 13.54
CA ILE A 175 4.98 -8.44 14.55
C ILE A 175 4.56 -7.95 15.94
N ASP A 176 3.37 -7.39 16.08
CA ASP A 176 2.75 -7.08 17.36
C ASP A 176 1.75 -8.19 17.73
N ALA A 177 2.18 -9.07 18.63
CA ALA A 177 1.36 -10.09 19.27
C ALA A 177 1.16 -9.74 20.75
#